data_AF-A0A955WA22-F1
#
_entry.id   AF-A0A955WA22-F1
#
_cell.length_a   1.000
_cell.length_b   1.000
_cell.length_c   1.000
_cell.angle_alpha   90.00
_cell.angle_beta   90.00
_cell.angle_gamma   90.00
#
_symmetry.space_group_name_H-M   'P 1'
#
loop_
_entity.id
_entity.type
_entity.pdbx_description
1 polymer ?
#
loop_
_entity_poly.entity_id
_entity_poly.type
_entity_poly.pdbx_seq_one_letter_code
_entity_poly.pdbx_strand_id
1 'polypeptide(L)'
;MSRRILIGLVKGLTLGALLGSLFHFGLGWRVTSGLLGYLVAMGVGATAGILAGRPPWLHEAWLESLLKGVFGLAVGASLYWVAGRFLAFDVGFALFGAPESTSWTALPLLYAPPIAVLFALIVELDNTAGGAASGIGKPGAPKPGAAKPSGPKPAGPKPAGSL
;
A
#
# COMPACT_ATOMS: atom_id res chain seq x y z
N MET A 1 -14.16 -4.17 -11.65
CA MET A 1 -13.55 -2.83 -11.46
C MET A 1 -14.13 -2.09 -10.25
N SER A 2 -15.46 -2.00 -10.11
CA SER A 2 -16.14 -1.26 -9.03
C SER A 2 -15.74 -1.68 -7.60
N ARG A 3 -15.56 -2.99 -7.34
CA ARG A 3 -15.11 -3.49 -6.03
C ARG A 3 -13.74 -2.91 -5.62
N ARG A 4 -12.84 -2.70 -6.58
CA ARG A 4 -11.50 -2.16 -6.30
C ARG A 4 -11.53 -0.67 -6.00
N ILE A 5 -12.31 0.08 -6.78
CA ILE A 5 -12.57 1.50 -6.50
C ILE A 5 -13.12 1.66 -5.08
N LEU A 6 -14.08 0.80 -4.70
CA LEU A 6 -14.64 0.82 -3.33
C LEU A 6 -13.58 0.52 -2.26
N ILE A 7 -12.72 -0.49 -2.49
CA ILE A 7 -11.63 -0.82 -1.54
C ILE A 7 -10.64 0.35 -1.41
N GLY A 8 -10.20 0.94 -2.52
CA GLY A 8 -9.28 2.08 -2.51
C GLY A 8 -9.88 3.30 -1.82
N LEU A 9 -11.17 3.58 -2.07
CA LEU A 9 -11.92 4.64 -1.41
C LEU A 9 -11.99 4.43 0.11
N VAL A 10 -12.37 3.23 0.55
CA VAL A 10 -12.48 2.91 1.99
C VAL A 10 -11.12 2.98 2.68
N LYS A 11 -10.07 2.42 2.08
CA LYS A 11 -8.71 2.48 2.62
C LYS A 11 -8.21 3.92 2.74
N GLY A 12 -8.35 4.69 1.65
CA GLY A 12 -7.89 6.07 1.62
C GLY A 12 -8.68 6.96 2.58
N LEU A 13 -9.99 6.79 2.66
CA LEU A 13 -10.82 7.53 3.61
C LEU A 13 -10.43 7.20 5.05
N THR A 14 -10.28 5.91 5.36
CA THR A 14 -9.84 5.46 6.70
C THR A 14 -8.48 6.05 7.06
N LEU A 15 -7.48 5.93 6.16
CA LEU A 15 -6.14 6.44 6.40
C LEU A 15 -6.11 7.97 6.54
N GLY A 16 -6.78 8.69 5.64
CA GLY A 16 -6.79 10.14 5.67
C GLY A 16 -7.58 10.70 6.85
N ALA A 17 -8.67 10.05 7.26
CA ALA A 17 -9.39 10.42 8.48
C ALA A 17 -8.55 10.17 9.73
N LEU A 18 -7.86 9.03 9.82
CA LEU A 18 -6.97 8.71 10.94
C LEU A 18 -5.80 9.69 11.01
N LEU A 19 -5.12 9.96 9.90
CA LEU A 19 -3.99 10.88 9.86
C LEU A 19 -4.42 12.33 10.10
N GLY A 20 -5.50 12.79 9.46
CA GLY A 20 -6.06 14.12 9.73
C GLY A 20 -6.43 14.30 11.20
N SER A 21 -7.03 13.29 11.81
CA SER A 21 -7.35 13.28 13.25
C SER A 21 -6.10 13.24 14.12
N LEU A 22 -5.10 12.45 13.76
CA LEU A 22 -3.82 12.40 14.47
C LEU A 22 -3.13 13.76 14.48
N PHE A 23 -3.06 14.45 13.33
CA PHE A 23 -2.47 15.79 13.26
C PHE A 23 -3.29 16.81 14.04
N HIS A 24 -4.61 16.81 13.88
CA HIS A 24 -5.48 17.81 14.49
C HIS A 24 -5.64 17.62 16.01
N PHE A 25 -5.97 16.41 16.46
CA PHE A 25 -6.25 16.11 17.86
C PHE A 25 -5.02 15.57 18.60
N GLY A 26 -4.24 14.71 17.95
CA GLY A 26 -3.07 14.08 18.57
C GLY A 26 -1.90 15.06 18.75
N LEU A 27 -1.55 15.80 17.70
CA LEU A 27 -0.46 16.79 17.73
C LEU A 27 -0.94 18.23 18.00
N GLY A 28 -2.25 18.46 18.01
CA GLY A 28 -2.81 19.80 18.20
C GLY A 28 -2.60 20.75 17.02
N TRP A 29 -2.19 20.24 15.85
CA TRP A 29 -1.94 21.02 14.64
C TRP A 29 -3.26 21.31 13.93
N ARG A 30 -4.08 22.15 14.54
CA ARG A 30 -5.43 22.48 14.05
C ARG A 30 -5.41 23.27 12.74
N VAL A 31 -4.35 24.03 12.52
CA VAL A 31 -4.10 24.80 11.29
C VAL A 31 -2.68 24.52 10.82
N THR A 32 -2.54 24.06 9.59
CA THR A 32 -1.27 23.72 8.95
C THR A 32 -1.20 24.42 7.60
N SER A 33 -0.40 25.49 7.51
CA SER A 33 -0.21 26.26 6.28
C SER A 33 1.28 26.33 5.91
N GLY A 34 1.56 26.85 4.71
CA GLY A 34 2.94 26.96 4.21
C GLY A 34 3.66 25.61 4.22
N LEU A 35 4.92 25.61 4.69
CA LEU A 35 5.75 24.40 4.73
C LEU A 35 5.12 23.26 5.54
N LEU A 36 4.51 23.55 6.69
CA LEU A 36 3.91 22.51 7.53
C LEU A 36 2.76 21.80 6.82
N GLY A 37 1.91 22.56 6.11
CA GLY A 37 0.84 21.99 5.29
C GLY A 37 1.37 21.05 4.20
N TYR A 38 2.47 21.44 3.52
CA TYR A 38 3.15 20.55 2.57
C TYR A 38 3.69 19.29 3.24
N LEU A 39 4.39 19.41 4.38
CA LEU A 39 4.95 18.25 5.08
C LEU A 39 3.87 17.25 5.49
N VAL A 40 2.74 17.75 6.01
CA VAL A 40 1.60 16.91 6.39
C VAL A 40 0.98 16.26 5.16
N ALA A 41 0.72 17.02 4.09
CA ALA A 41 0.17 16.47 2.85
C ALA A 41 1.07 15.41 2.21
N MET A 42 2.39 15.64 2.20
CA MET A 42 3.39 14.67 1.75
C MET A 42 3.37 13.42 2.64
N GLY A 43 3.35 13.58 3.97
CA GLY A 43 3.27 12.46 4.91
C GLY A 43 2.00 11.62 4.71
N VAL A 44 0.87 12.27 4.48
CA VAL A 44 -0.40 11.60 4.15
C VAL A 44 -0.29 10.84 2.83
N GLY A 45 0.22 11.47 1.77
CA GLY A 45 0.43 10.83 0.48
C GLY A 45 1.38 9.64 0.56
N ALA A 46 2.51 9.78 1.25
CA ALA A 46 3.46 8.69 1.45
C ALA A 46 2.85 7.53 2.23
N THR A 47 2.14 7.82 3.31
CA THR A 47 1.48 6.78 4.13
C THR A 47 0.40 6.05 3.33
N ALA A 48 -0.40 6.78 2.54
CA ALA A 48 -1.36 6.18 1.63
C ALA A 48 -0.67 5.29 0.58
N GLY A 49 0.47 5.73 0.02
CA GLY A 49 1.27 4.94 -0.92
C GLY A 49 1.74 3.61 -0.36
N ILE A 50 2.27 3.63 0.86
CA ILE A 50 2.82 2.47 1.55
C ILE A 50 1.69 1.50 1.96
N LEU A 51 0.60 2.02 2.51
CA LEU A 51 -0.41 1.19 3.17
C LEU A 51 -1.61 0.81 2.29
N ALA A 52 -1.87 1.53 1.20
CA ALA A 52 -2.96 1.16 0.29
C ALA A 52 -2.64 -0.08 -0.54
N GLY A 53 -1.34 -0.34 -0.76
CA GLY A 53 -0.84 -1.38 -1.66
C GLY A 53 -0.64 -2.75 -1.04
N ARG A 54 0.30 -3.52 -1.60
CA ARG A 54 0.78 -4.75 -0.98
C ARG A 54 1.47 -4.41 0.33
N PRO A 55 1.30 -5.24 1.38
CA PRO A 55 1.90 -4.92 2.66
C PRO A 55 3.44 -4.88 2.61
N PRO A 56 4.09 -3.84 3.18
CA PRO A 56 5.54 -3.66 3.09
C PRO A 56 6.35 -4.76 3.80
N TRP A 57 5.74 -5.49 4.73
CA TRP A 57 6.38 -6.60 5.44
C TRP A 57 6.52 -7.88 4.62
N LEU A 58 6.01 -7.91 3.38
CA LEU A 58 6.27 -9.01 2.45
C LEU A 58 7.61 -8.77 1.75
N HIS A 59 8.52 -9.74 1.81
CA HIS A 59 9.89 -9.64 1.28
C HIS A 59 9.97 -9.26 -0.21
N GLU A 60 8.93 -9.56 -0.99
CA GLU A 60 8.84 -9.21 -2.41
C GLU A 60 8.24 -7.82 -2.67
N ALA A 61 7.56 -7.23 -1.69
CA ALA A 61 6.77 -6.01 -1.86
C ALA A 61 7.38 -4.76 -1.19
N TRP A 62 8.45 -4.92 -0.40
CA TRP A 62 9.02 -3.79 0.35
C TRP A 62 9.51 -2.66 -0.57
N LEU A 63 10.19 -2.98 -1.67
CA LEU A 63 10.72 -1.99 -2.61
C LEU A 63 9.60 -1.31 -3.40
N GLU A 64 8.58 -2.06 -3.81
CA GLU A 64 7.38 -1.53 -4.46
C GLU A 64 6.64 -0.57 -3.53
N SER A 65 6.45 -0.96 -2.27
CA SER A 65 5.83 -0.13 -1.25
C SER A 65 6.64 1.13 -0.96
N LEU A 66 7.97 1.03 -0.90
CA LEU A 66 8.85 2.19 -0.71
C LEU A 66 8.73 3.17 -1.87
N LEU A 67 8.77 2.68 -3.11
CA LEU A 67 8.64 3.50 -4.31
C LEU A 67 7.28 4.21 -4.35
N LYS A 68 6.20 3.51 -4.00
CA LYS A 68 4.86 4.08 -3.86
C LYS A 68 4.79 5.13 -2.75
N GLY A 69 5.50 4.93 -1.64
CA GLY A 69 5.65 5.92 -0.58
C GLY A 69 6.34 7.20 -1.06
N VAL A 70 7.49 7.08 -1.73
CA VAL A 70 8.23 8.23 -2.28
C VAL A 70 7.40 8.96 -3.34
N PHE A 71 6.74 8.24 -4.24
CA PHE A 71 5.81 8.84 -5.19
C PHE A 71 4.64 9.54 -4.49
N GLY A 72 4.16 8.96 -3.39
CA GLY A 72 3.15 9.55 -2.52
C GLY A 72 3.56 10.90 -1.92
N LEU A 73 4.84 11.12 -1.63
CA LEU A 73 5.33 12.45 -1.22
C LEU A 73 5.06 13.47 -2.34
N ALA A 74 5.46 13.16 -3.57
CA ALA A 74 5.26 14.05 -4.71
C ALA A 74 3.78 14.30 -5.02
N VAL A 75 2.95 13.26 -4.95
CA VAL A 75 1.49 13.37 -5.14
C VAL A 75 0.86 14.22 -4.04
N GLY A 76 1.20 13.98 -2.78
CA GLY A 76 0.70 14.74 -1.64
C GLY A 76 1.04 16.23 -1.75
N ALA A 77 2.31 16.56 -2.05
CA ALA A 77 2.72 17.94 -2.27
C ALA A 77 1.98 18.59 -3.46
N SER A 78 1.85 17.86 -4.57
CA SER A 78 1.21 18.38 -5.77
C SER A 78 -0.28 18.64 -5.55
N LEU A 79 -1.00 17.71 -4.92
CA LEU A 79 -2.42 17.88 -4.60
C LEU A 79 -2.64 19.04 -3.63
N TYR A 80 -1.77 19.19 -2.63
CA TYR A 80 -1.83 20.32 -1.70
C TYR A 80 -1.61 21.66 -2.41
N TRP A 81 -0.63 21.73 -3.31
CA TRP A 81 -0.39 22.91 -4.13
C TRP A 81 -1.59 23.25 -5.02
N VAL A 82 -2.13 22.27 -5.75
CA VAL A 82 -3.32 22.46 -6.62
C VAL A 82 -4.51 22.95 -5.79
N ALA A 83 -4.78 22.30 -4.65
CA ALA A 83 -5.87 22.68 -3.77
C ALA A 83 -5.70 24.11 -3.26
N GLY A 84 -4.52 24.46 -2.74
CA GLY A 84 -4.23 25.81 -2.25
C GLY A 84 -4.28 26.88 -3.35
N ARG A 85 -3.91 26.53 -4.59
CA ARG A 85 -3.81 27.48 -5.70
C ARG A 85 -5.15 27.77 -6.38
N PHE A 86 -6.01 26.76 -6.51
CA PHE A 86 -7.21 26.82 -7.34
C PHE A 86 -8.51 26.54 -6.60
N LEU A 87 -8.44 25.87 -5.45
CA LEU A 87 -9.62 25.40 -4.73
C LEU A 87 -9.75 26.01 -3.33
N ALA A 88 -8.84 26.91 -2.92
CA ALA A 88 -8.86 27.50 -1.59
C ALA A 88 -10.09 28.40 -1.40
N PHE A 89 -10.81 28.15 -0.31
CA PHE A 89 -11.89 29.00 0.19
C PHE A 89 -11.98 28.86 1.71
N ASP A 90 -12.52 29.87 2.37
CA ASP A 90 -12.63 29.89 3.82
C ASP A 90 -13.87 29.15 4.30
N VAL A 91 -13.70 28.37 5.36
CA VAL A 91 -14.80 27.67 6.02
C VAL A 91 -15.45 28.64 7.01
N GLY A 92 -16.72 28.99 6.78
CA GLY A 92 -17.46 29.97 7.58
C GLY A 92 -17.87 29.52 8.99
N PHE A 93 -17.30 28.44 9.50
CA PHE A 93 -17.58 27.91 10.83
C PHE A 93 -16.30 27.38 11.49
N ALA A 94 -16.26 27.38 12.82
CA ALA A 94 -15.14 26.83 13.57
C ALA A 94 -15.17 25.29 13.51
N LEU A 95 -14.04 24.68 13.13
CA LEU A 95 -13.92 23.23 13.03
C LEU A 95 -13.08 22.69 14.18
N PHE A 96 -13.73 22.10 15.18
CA PHE A 96 -13.08 21.39 16.30
C PHE A 96 -11.88 22.15 16.92
N GLY A 97 -12.08 23.43 17.24
CA GLY A 97 -11.05 24.28 17.85
C GLY A 97 -10.10 24.97 16.87
N ALA A 98 -10.29 24.81 15.55
CA ALA A 98 -9.71 25.71 14.55
C ALA A 98 -10.53 27.02 14.48
N PRO A 99 -9.88 28.18 14.23
CA PRO A 99 -10.57 29.46 14.09
C PRO A 99 -11.62 29.46 12.97
N GLU A 100 -12.65 30.29 13.11
CA GLU A 100 -13.59 30.57 12.02
C GLU A 100 -12.89 31.24 10.84
N SER A 101 -13.47 31.10 9.65
CA SER A 101 -12.93 31.67 8.41
C SER A 101 -11.50 31.18 8.09
N THR A 102 -11.16 29.97 8.53
CA THR A 102 -9.90 29.32 8.15
C THR A 102 -10.08 28.62 6.80
N SER A 103 -9.15 28.82 5.86
CA SER A 103 -9.14 28.08 4.60
C SER A 103 -9.16 26.57 4.83
N TRP A 104 -10.01 25.84 4.10
CA TRP A 104 -10.09 24.38 4.24
C TRP A 104 -8.76 23.68 3.92
N THR A 105 -7.93 24.28 3.06
CA THR A 105 -6.59 23.76 2.73
C THR A 105 -5.60 23.94 3.87
N ALA A 106 -5.94 24.71 4.90
CA ALA A 106 -5.14 24.82 6.11
C ALA A 106 -5.59 23.85 7.20
N LEU A 107 -6.68 23.08 7.01
CA LEU A 107 -7.26 22.20 8.02
C LEU A 107 -6.92 20.73 7.70
N PRO A 108 -6.01 20.06 8.44
CA PRO A 108 -5.63 18.67 8.17
C PRO A 108 -6.80 17.70 8.13
N LEU A 109 -7.82 17.94 8.96
CA LEU A 109 -9.06 17.16 8.97
C LEU A 109 -9.79 17.16 7.62
N LEU A 110 -9.65 18.23 6.84
CA LEU A 110 -10.37 18.40 5.57
C LEU A 110 -9.54 18.01 4.36
N TYR A 111 -8.25 18.36 4.31
CA TYR A 111 -7.44 18.05 3.13
C TYR A 111 -6.74 16.69 3.18
N ALA A 112 -6.48 16.09 4.35
CA ALA A 112 -5.84 14.78 4.42
C ALA A 112 -6.70 13.65 3.84
N PRO A 113 -8.02 13.55 4.12
CA PRO A 113 -8.89 12.55 3.53
C PRO A 113 -8.89 12.51 1.99
N PRO A 114 -9.14 13.60 1.26
CA PRO A 114 -9.15 13.55 -0.21
C PRO A 114 -7.78 13.20 -0.79
N ILE A 115 -6.66 13.66 -0.21
CA ILE A 115 -5.31 13.28 -0.66
C ILE A 115 -5.11 11.77 -0.52
N ALA A 116 -5.41 11.21 0.65
CA ALA A 116 -5.27 9.77 0.90
C ALA A 116 -6.21 8.94 0.02
N VAL A 117 -7.46 9.37 -0.17
CA VAL A 117 -8.44 8.73 -1.08
C VAL A 117 -7.92 8.69 -2.51
N LEU A 118 -7.55 9.85 -3.06
CA LEU A 118 -7.12 9.93 -4.45
C LEU A 118 -5.90 9.04 -4.70
N PHE A 119 -4.92 9.05 -3.79
CA PHE A 119 -3.72 8.26 -4.01
C PHE A 119 -3.92 6.76 -3.70
N ALA A 120 -4.70 6.40 -2.68
CA ALA A 120 -5.06 5.01 -2.41
C ALA A 120 -5.84 4.37 -3.56
N LEU A 121 -6.69 5.15 -4.25
CA LEU A 121 -7.37 4.70 -5.47
C LEU A 121 -6.36 4.38 -6.58
N ILE A 122 -5.39 5.27 -6.83
CA ILE A 122 -4.35 5.04 -7.85
C ILE A 122 -3.55 3.78 -7.51
N VAL A 123 -3.11 3.63 -6.27
CA VAL A 123 -2.34 2.46 -5.82
C VAL A 123 -3.14 1.16 -5.95
N GLU A 124 -4.42 1.17 -5.56
CA GLU A 124 -5.29 -0.01 -5.67
C GLU A 124 -5.57 -0.39 -7.14
N LEU A 125 -5.64 0.59 -8.04
CA LEU A 125 -5.76 0.37 -9.48
C LEU A 125 -4.45 -0.16 -10.09
N ASP A 126 -3.30 0.32 -9.64
CA ASP A 126 -1.98 -0.13 -10.12
C ASP A 126 -1.68 -1.60 -9.75
N ASN A 127 -2.13 -2.06 -8.58
CA ASN A 127 -1.96 -3.44 -8.13
C ASN A 127 -2.71 -4.50 -8.99
N THR A 128 -3.32 -4.10 -10.10
CA THR A 128 -4.09 -4.99 -10.99
C THR A 128 -3.24 -5.73 -12.02
N ALA A 129 -2.01 -5.30 -12.30
CA ALA A 129 -1.15 -5.93 -13.30
C ALA A 129 -0.44 -7.23 -12.83
N GLY A 130 -0.48 -7.54 -11.52
CA GLY A 130 0.28 -8.66 -10.91
C GLY A 130 -0.54 -9.90 -10.55
N GLY A 131 -1.74 -10.06 -11.09
CA GLY A 131 -2.66 -11.18 -10.79
C GLY A 131 -2.29 -12.53 -11.40
N ALA A 132 -1.03 -12.76 -11.76
CA ALA A 132 -0.51 -14.07 -12.16
C ALA A 132 0.97 -14.17 -11.76
N ALA A 133 1.24 -15.00 -10.75
CA ALA A 133 2.54 -15.60 -10.43
C ALA A 133 3.81 -14.79 -10.78
N SER A 134 4.27 -13.94 -9.87
CA SER A 134 5.72 -13.76 -9.70
C SER A 134 6.21 -14.73 -8.62
N GLY A 135 5.98 -16.03 -8.85
CA GLY A 135 6.83 -17.03 -8.23
C GLY A 135 8.17 -16.93 -8.94
N ILE A 136 9.22 -16.50 -8.23
CA ILE A 136 10.57 -16.86 -8.64
C ILE A 136 10.57 -18.39 -8.70
N GLY A 137 10.54 -18.91 -9.93
CA GLY A 137 10.51 -20.32 -10.19
C GLY A 137 11.73 -20.95 -9.54
N LYS A 138 11.52 -21.62 -8.40
CA LYS A 138 12.38 -22.74 -8.04
C LYS A 138 12.20 -23.75 -9.18
N PRO A 139 13.24 -24.13 -9.93
CA PRO A 139 13.14 -25.25 -10.85
C PRO A 139 12.65 -26.44 -10.04
N GLY A 140 11.52 -27.01 -10.45
CA GLY A 140 10.93 -28.15 -9.76
C GLY A 140 11.99 -29.23 -9.59
N ALA A 141 12.32 -29.56 -8.35
CA ALA A 141 13.07 -30.78 -8.07
C ALA A 141 12.28 -31.94 -8.70
N PRO A 142 12.92 -32.82 -9.49
CA PRO A 142 12.24 -33.97 -10.06
C PRO A 142 11.60 -34.78 -8.94
N LYS A 143 10.30 -35.08 -9.07
CA LYS A 143 9.63 -36.07 -8.23
C LYS A 143 10.50 -37.33 -8.20
N PRO A 144 10.95 -37.83 -7.04
CA PRO A 144 11.51 -39.16 -6.96
C PRO A 144 10.42 -40.12 -7.44
N GLY A 145 10.66 -40.73 -8.60
CA GLY A 145 9.75 -41.71 -9.18
C GLY A 145 9.46 -42.80 -8.16
N ALA A 146 8.17 -43.16 -8.07
CA ALA A 146 7.71 -44.30 -7.31
C ALA A 146 8.62 -45.49 -7.58
N ALA A 147 9.27 -45.99 -6.52
CA ALA A 147 10.11 -47.17 -6.59
C ALA A 147 9.28 -48.32 -7.18
N LYS A 148 9.71 -48.81 -8.36
CA LYS A 148 9.23 -50.07 -8.93
C LYS A 148 9.44 -51.17 -7.88
N PRO A 149 8.46 -52.02 -7.57
CA PRO A 149 8.70 -53.19 -6.73
C PRO A 149 9.74 -54.07 -7.43
N SER A 150 10.84 -54.33 -6.73
CA SER A 150 11.88 -55.26 -7.15
C SER A 150 11.26 -56.63 -7.40
N GLY A 151 11.31 -57.07 -8.66
CA GLY A 151 10.94 -58.43 -9.05
C GLY A 151 11.82 -59.49 -8.35
N PRO A 152 11.38 -60.75 -8.33
CA PRO A 152 12.02 -61.80 -7.56
C PRO A 152 13.45 -62.07 -8.05
N LYS A 153 14.37 -62.14 -7.07
CA LYS A 153 15.78 -62.48 -7.22
C LYS A 153 15.93 -63.84 -7.91
N PRO A 154 16.64 -63.96 -9.05
CA PRO A 154 16.89 -65.26 -9.66
C PRO A 154 17.79 -66.12 -8.76
N ALA A 155 17.43 -67.39 -8.63
CA ALA A 155 18.18 -68.40 -7.90
C ALA A 155 19.59 -68.54 -8.49
N GLY A 156 20.60 -68.54 -7.61
CA GLY A 156 22.00 -68.72 -7.99
C GLY A 156 22.26 -70.12 -8.57
N PRO A 157 23.32 -70.26 -9.38
CA PRO A 157 23.66 -71.54 -10.01
C PRO A 157 24.11 -72.56 -8.96
N LYS A 158 23.57 -73.77 -9.11
CA LYS A 158 23.94 -74.98 -8.36
C LYS A 158 25.40 -75.33 -8.69
N PRO A 159 26.32 -75.49 -7.72
CA PRO A 159 27.66 -75.95 -8.02
C PRO A 159 27.60 -77.40 -8.53
N ALA A 160 28.18 -77.60 -9.71
CA ALA A 160 28.46 -78.91 -10.27
C ALA A 160 29.45 -79.64 -9.36
N GLY A 161 29.19 -80.93 -9.13
CA GLY A 161 30.01 -81.77 -8.29
C GLY A 161 31.43 -81.97 -8.81
N SER A 162 32.30 -82.40 -7.89
CA SER A 162 33.53 -83.10 -8.20
C SER A 162 33.84 -84.07 -7.04
N LEU A 163 33.67 -85.35 -7.36
CA LEU A 163 34.37 -86.57 -6.88
C LEU A 163 34.48 -86.81 -5.37
#